data_AF-A0A1U8NKW4-F1
#
_entry.id   AF-A0A1U8NKW4-F1
#
_cell.length_a   1.000
_cell.length_b   1.000
_cell.length_c   1.000
_cell.angle_alpha   90.00
_cell.angle_beta   90.00
_cell.angle_gamma   90.00
#
_symmetry.space_group_name_H-M   'P 1'
#
loop_
_entity.id
_entity.type
_entity.pdbx_description
1 polymer ?
#
loop_
_entity_poly.entity_id
_entity_poly.type
_entity_poly.pdbx_seq_one_letter_code
_entity_poly.pdbx_strand_id
1 'polypeptide(L)'
;NVLAAITFDLKFSYVLAGWEGSAHDSHILSDALSRPSGLRIPEGKYYLADVGYGIRNGYITPYRGVRYHLKEFSAQGLENAKEFFNLRHSSLQITIEHVLGILKKRFRVLDAEPFWNFQTQVDIVLACCIIHNHIMGVDPSDLLN
;
A
#
# COMPACT_ATOMS: atom_id res chain seq x y z
N ASN A 1 3.21 -0.20 12.50
CA ASN A 1 2.91 -0.71 11.15
C ASN A 1 1.45 -0.49 10.78
N VAL A 2 1.23 -0.21 9.49
CA VAL A 2 -0.09 0.02 8.89
C VAL A 2 -0.16 -0.84 7.64
N LEU A 3 -1.21 -1.66 7.52
CA LEU A 3 -1.57 -2.32 6.28
C LEU A 3 -2.66 -1.50 5.60
N ALA A 4 -2.47 -1.16 4.33
CA ALA A 4 -3.43 -0.40 3.55
C ALA A 4 -3.65 -1.03 2.18
N ALA A 5 -4.90 -1.04 1.72
CA ALA A 5 -5.26 -1.40 0.36
C ALA A 5 -5.78 -0.16 -0.35
N ILE A 6 -5.12 0.21 -1.45
CA ILE A 6 -5.34 1.46 -2.17
C ILE A 6 -5.81 1.14 -3.58
N THR A 7 -6.79 1.91 -4.06
CA THR A 7 -7.32 1.82 -5.42
C THR A 7 -6.59 2.76 -6.38
N PHE A 8 -6.70 2.53 -7.68
CA PHE A 8 -5.99 3.34 -8.69
C PHE A 8 -6.46 4.80 -8.78
N ASP A 9 -7.61 5.13 -8.20
CA ASP A 9 -8.10 6.50 -7.97
C ASP A 9 -7.51 7.13 -6.69
N LEU A 10 -6.46 6.54 -6.13
CA LEU A 10 -5.68 7.05 -4.99
C LEU A 10 -6.45 7.10 -3.67
N LYS A 11 -7.50 6.29 -3.54
CA LYS A 11 -8.31 6.17 -2.32
C LYS A 11 -7.95 4.92 -1.52
N PHE A 12 -8.09 5.01 -0.21
CA PHE A 12 -7.97 3.88 0.69
C PHE A 12 -9.27 3.06 0.66
N SER A 13 -9.19 1.82 0.21
CA SER A 13 -10.29 0.85 0.29
C SER A 13 -10.31 0.08 1.61
N TYR A 14 -9.16 -0.03 2.27
CA TYR A 14 -9.00 -0.67 3.57
C TYR A 14 -7.76 -0.14 4.28
N VAL A 15 -7.84 0.04 5.61
CA VAL A 15 -6.72 0.43 6.46
C VAL A 15 -6.79 -0.36 7.76
N LEU A 16 -5.68 -1.00 8.13
CA LEU A 16 -5.47 -1.65 9.41
C LEU A 16 -4.21 -1.07 10.04
N ALA A 17 -4.38 -0.28 11.09
CA ALA A 17 -3.32 0.31 11.89
C ALA A 17 -3.26 -0.35 13.28
N GLY A 18 -2.18 -0.08 14.03
CA GLY A 18 -2.02 -0.57 15.40
C GLY A 18 -1.18 -1.82 15.56
N TRP A 19 -0.44 -2.22 14.53
CA TRP A 19 0.55 -3.29 14.63
C TRP A 19 1.92 -2.75 15.04
N GLU A 20 2.65 -3.51 15.85
CA GLU A 20 4.04 -3.20 16.21
C GLU A 20 4.95 -3.13 14.97
N GLY A 21 6.02 -2.34 15.05
CA GLY A 21 6.98 -2.16 13.95
C GLY A 21 7.69 -3.45 13.51
N SER A 22 7.82 -4.40 14.42
CA SER A 22 8.45 -5.71 14.24
C SER A 22 7.50 -6.79 13.69
N ALA A 23 6.20 -6.51 13.60
CA ALA A 23 5.22 -7.49 13.16
C ALA A 23 5.42 -7.86 11.68
N HIS A 24 5.40 -9.16 11.38
CA HIS A 24 5.57 -9.66 10.02
C HIS A 24 4.33 -9.36 9.16
N ASP A 25 4.54 -8.84 7.95
CA ASP A 25 3.50 -8.53 6.95
C ASP A 25 2.47 -9.65 6.74
N SER A 26 2.90 -10.91 6.72
CA SER A 26 2.02 -12.08 6.56
C SER A 26 1.05 -12.25 7.72
N HIS A 27 1.48 -11.95 8.95
CA HIS A 27 0.64 -11.97 10.15
C HIS A 27 -0.39 -10.84 10.12
N ILE A 28 0.04 -9.63 9.76
CA ILE A 28 -0.84 -8.46 9.63
C ILE A 28 -1.91 -8.71 8.56
N LEU A 29 -1.52 -9.29 7.42
CA LEU A 29 -2.46 -9.67 6.35
C LEU A 29 -3.43 -10.76 6.79
N SER A 30 -2.96 -11.77 7.53
CA SER A 30 -3.83 -12.84 8.05
C SER A 30 -4.87 -12.29 9.02
N ASP A 31 -4.48 -11.39 9.93
CA ASP A 31 -5.43 -10.70 10.81
C ASP A 31 -6.44 -9.92 9.98
N ALA A 32 -5.97 -9.08 9.05
CA ALA A 32 -6.83 -8.27 8.19
C ALA A 32 -7.91 -9.11 7.49
N LEU A 33 -7.57 -10.30 7.01
CA LEU A 33 -8.48 -11.21 6.31
C LEU A 33 -9.45 -11.95 7.23
N SER A 34 -9.09 -12.16 8.49
CA SER A 34 -9.89 -12.92 9.46
C SER A 34 -11.02 -12.10 10.10
N ARG A 35 -10.91 -10.77 10.08
CA ARG A 35 -11.88 -9.88 10.73
C ARG A 35 -13.24 -9.91 10.03
N PRO A 36 -14.37 -9.76 10.76
CA PRO A 36 -15.70 -9.69 10.15
C PRO A 36 -15.81 -8.60 9.07
N SER A 37 -15.35 -7.38 9.40
CA SER A 37 -15.19 -6.24 8.48
C SER A 37 -13.78 -6.16 7.88
N GLY A 38 -13.14 -7.32 7.74
CA GLY A 38 -11.76 -7.44 7.27
C GLY A 38 -11.59 -7.13 5.79
N LEU A 39 -10.34 -7.19 5.34
CA LEU A 39 -9.98 -7.01 3.94
C LEU A 39 -10.71 -8.05 3.09
N ARG A 40 -11.47 -7.59 2.08
CA ARG A 40 -12.18 -8.47 1.13
C ARG A 40 -11.62 -8.26 -0.26
N ILE A 41 -11.42 -9.35 -0.97
CA ILE A 41 -11.02 -9.32 -2.38
C ILE A 41 -12.31 -9.16 -3.18
N PRO A 42 -12.49 -8.05 -3.92
CA PRO A 42 -13.69 -7.88 -4.72
C PRO A 42 -13.79 -8.95 -5.81
N GLU A 43 -15.00 -9.35 -6.16
CA GLU A 43 -15.23 -10.36 -7.19
C GLU A 43 -14.61 -9.93 -8.53
N GLY A 44 -13.90 -10.87 -9.17
CA GLY A 44 -13.20 -10.63 -10.43
C GLY A 44 -11.98 -9.69 -10.34
N LYS A 45 -11.54 -9.31 -9.13
CA LYS A 45 -10.39 -8.43 -8.91
C LYS A 45 -9.29 -9.11 -8.10
N TYR A 46 -8.10 -8.52 -8.16
CA TYR A 46 -6.92 -8.94 -7.44
C TYR A 46 -6.25 -7.74 -6.78
N TYR A 47 -5.65 -7.94 -5.61
CA TYR A 47 -4.76 -6.97 -5.01
C TYR A 47 -3.33 -7.18 -5.51
N LEU A 48 -2.66 -6.10 -5.86
CA LEU A 48 -1.21 -6.11 -6.06
C LEU A 48 -0.54 -6.07 -4.69
N ALA A 49 0.32 -7.05 -4.40
CA ALA A 49 0.95 -7.19 -3.09
C ALA A 49 2.47 -7.29 -3.19
N ASP A 50 3.16 -6.86 -2.13
CA ASP A 50 4.59 -7.05 -1.98
C ASP A 50 4.99 -8.52 -1.87
N VAL A 51 6.25 -8.80 -2.20
CA VAL A 51 6.85 -10.13 -2.12
C VAL A 51 6.76 -10.74 -0.70
N GLY A 52 6.74 -9.88 0.33
CA GLY A 52 6.65 -10.24 1.74
C GLY A 52 5.32 -10.88 2.15
N TYR A 53 4.24 -10.63 1.41
CA TYR A 53 2.92 -11.22 1.68
C TYR A 53 2.77 -12.66 1.18
N GLY A 54 3.64 -13.10 0.26
CA GLY A 54 3.61 -14.43 -0.33
C GLY A 54 2.49 -14.64 -1.36
N ILE A 55 2.55 -15.78 -2.05
CA ILE A 55 1.57 -16.12 -3.09
C ILE A 55 0.28 -16.60 -2.44
N ARG A 56 -0.85 -15.96 -2.75
CA ARG A 56 -2.17 -16.32 -2.25
C ARG A 56 -3.26 -15.98 -3.26
N ASN A 57 -4.34 -16.75 -3.27
CA ASN A 57 -5.51 -16.47 -4.13
C ASN A 57 -6.03 -15.04 -3.92
N GLY A 58 -6.23 -14.33 -5.03
CA GLY A 58 -6.68 -12.94 -5.06
C GLY A 58 -5.58 -11.91 -4.79
N TYR A 59 -4.32 -12.33 -4.64
CA TYR A 59 -3.15 -11.47 -4.53
C TYR A 59 -2.14 -11.76 -5.64
N ILE A 60 -1.56 -10.70 -6.19
CA ILE A 60 -0.55 -10.76 -7.25
C ILE A 60 0.76 -10.22 -6.69
N THR A 61 1.71 -11.11 -6.44
CA THR A 61 3.07 -10.78 -5.97
C THR A 61 4.08 -10.87 -7.12
N PRO A 62 5.21 -10.15 -7.07
CA PRO A 62 6.25 -10.27 -8.09
C PRO A 62 6.89 -11.67 -8.04
N TYR A 63 7.48 -12.10 -9.15
CA TYR A 63 8.31 -13.30 -9.19
C TYR A 63 9.53 -13.12 -8.28
N ARG A 64 9.69 -14.04 -7.32
CA ARG A 64 10.85 -14.08 -6.41
C ARG A 64 12.13 -14.41 -7.17
N GLY A 65 13.23 -13.76 -6.80
CA GLY A 65 14.53 -14.00 -7.42
C GLY A 65 14.64 -13.56 -8.88
N VAL A 66 13.66 -12.80 -9.39
CA VAL A 66 13.66 -12.25 -10.75
C VAL A 66 13.88 -10.74 -10.66
N ARG A 67 14.81 -10.23 -11.48
CA ARG A 67 15.28 -8.84 -11.47
C ARG A 67 14.16 -7.86 -11.82
N TYR A 68 14.21 -6.67 -11.21
CA TYR A 68 13.37 -5.51 -11.58
C TYR A 68 14.03 -4.17 -11.17
N HIS A 69 15.20 -3.83 -11.70
CA HIS A 69 15.88 -2.57 -11.33
C HIS A 69 16.16 -1.69 -12.55
N LEU A 70 15.41 -0.58 -12.65
CA LEU A 70 15.54 0.43 -13.71
C LEU A 70 16.86 1.22 -13.65
N LYS A 71 17.52 1.32 -12.49
CA LYS A 71 18.71 2.18 -12.29
C LYS A 71 20.06 1.46 -12.36
N GLU A 72 20.14 0.19 -11.96
CA GLU A 72 21.40 -0.56 -11.95
C GLU A 72 21.72 -1.26 -13.28
N PHE A 73 20.72 -1.42 -14.17
CA PHE A 73 20.84 -2.23 -15.38
C PHE A 73 20.23 -1.57 -16.63
N SER A 74 20.17 -0.24 -16.70
CA SER A 74 19.67 0.48 -17.90
C SER A 74 20.43 0.14 -19.21
N ALA A 75 21.58 -0.53 -19.11
CA ALA A 75 22.37 -1.04 -20.23
C ALA A 75 21.93 -2.42 -20.77
N GLN A 76 21.13 -3.20 -20.04
CA GLN A 76 20.67 -4.54 -20.43
C GLN A 76 19.15 -4.56 -20.55
N GLY A 77 18.65 -4.94 -21.73
CA GLY A 77 17.20 -5.01 -22.00
C GLY A 77 16.51 -6.09 -21.17
N LEU A 78 15.18 -6.02 -21.08
CA LEU A 78 14.36 -7.07 -20.45
C LEU A 78 14.54 -8.39 -21.23
N GLU A 79 15.03 -9.43 -20.56
CA GLU A 79 15.39 -10.69 -21.23
C GLU A 79 14.22 -11.67 -21.28
N ASN A 80 13.26 -11.58 -20.35
CA ASN A 80 12.19 -12.55 -20.22
C ASN A 80 10.85 -11.99 -19.73
N ALA A 81 9.78 -12.78 -19.93
CA ALA A 81 8.42 -12.41 -19.54
C ALA A 81 8.24 -12.17 -18.03
N LYS A 82 9.04 -12.81 -17.17
CA LYS A 82 8.97 -12.63 -15.71
C LYS A 82 9.55 -11.28 -15.29
N GLU A 83 10.63 -10.83 -15.93
CA GLU A 83 11.19 -9.50 -15.73
C GLU A 83 10.22 -8.42 -16.21
N PHE A 84 9.60 -8.61 -17.37
CA PHE A 84 8.56 -7.69 -17.85
C PHE A 84 7.39 -7.61 -16.87
N PHE A 85 6.95 -8.75 -16.34
CA PHE A 85 5.92 -8.79 -15.31
C PHE A 85 6.34 -8.04 -14.04
N ASN A 86 7.53 -8.30 -13.50
CA ASN A 86 8.01 -7.61 -12.29
C ASN A 86 8.20 -6.11 -12.51
N LEU A 87 8.62 -5.68 -13.72
CA LEU A 87 8.69 -4.26 -14.08
C LEU A 87 7.31 -3.60 -14.03
N ARG A 88 6.30 -4.24 -14.63
CA ARG A 88 4.92 -3.72 -14.60
C ARG A 88 4.35 -3.73 -13.18
N HIS A 89 4.61 -4.78 -12.43
CA HIS A 89 4.24 -4.89 -11.02
C HIS A 89 4.82 -3.73 -10.20
N SER A 90 6.14 -3.52 -10.28
CA SER A 90 6.82 -2.42 -9.59
C SER A 90 6.31 -1.05 -10.04
N SER A 91 6.05 -0.85 -11.34
CA SER A 91 5.48 0.40 -11.84
C SER A 91 4.10 0.71 -11.25
N LEU A 92 3.30 -0.30 -10.93
CA LEU A 92 2.00 -0.12 -10.28
C LEU A 92 2.16 0.09 -8.77
N GLN A 93 3.17 -0.51 -8.13
CA GLN A 93 3.49 -0.25 -6.73
C GLN A 93 3.92 1.20 -6.46
N ILE A 94 4.50 1.89 -7.45
CA ILE A 94 4.79 3.33 -7.35
C ILE A 94 3.52 4.13 -6.97
N THR A 95 2.33 3.70 -7.40
CA THR A 95 1.07 4.33 -7.00
C THR A 95 0.85 4.26 -5.48
N ILE A 96 1.19 3.15 -4.83
CA ILE A 96 1.07 2.98 -3.37
C ILE A 96 2.02 3.94 -2.66
N GLU A 97 3.30 3.95 -3.04
CA GLU A 97 4.30 4.87 -2.49
C GLU A 97 3.88 6.32 -2.67
N HIS A 98 3.33 6.66 -3.84
CA HIS A 98 2.86 7.99 -4.14
C HIS A 98 1.70 8.41 -3.24
N VAL A 99 0.70 7.56 -3.00
CA VAL A 99 -0.42 7.86 -2.10
C VAL A 99 0.05 8.03 -0.67
N LEU A 100 0.97 7.19 -0.18
CA LEU A 100 1.56 7.38 1.15
C LEU A 100 2.34 8.70 1.23
N GLY A 101 3.05 9.07 0.15
CA GLY A 101 3.73 10.36 0.03
C GLY A 101 2.77 11.55 0.03
N ILE A 102 1.63 11.46 -0.67
CA ILE A 102 0.55 12.47 -0.66
C ILE A 102 -0.05 12.58 0.73
N LEU A 103 -0.35 11.46 1.38
CA LEU A 103 -0.96 11.43 2.70
C LEU A 103 -0.07 12.13 3.73
N LYS A 104 1.23 11.80 3.75
CA LYS A 104 2.23 12.52 4.56
C LYS A 104 2.28 13.99 4.16
N LYS A 105 2.42 14.29 2.87
CA LYS A 105 2.12 15.58 2.17
C LYS A 105 1.14 16.46 2.95
N ARG A 106 -0.10 16.01 2.87
CA ARG A 106 -1.31 16.66 3.35
C ARG A 106 -1.36 16.74 4.87
N PHE A 107 -0.98 15.66 5.55
CA PHE A 107 -1.05 15.56 7.01
C PHE A 107 0.35 15.48 7.61
N ARG A 108 0.99 16.64 7.77
CA ARG A 108 2.35 16.79 8.33
C ARG A 108 2.50 16.15 9.72
N VAL A 109 1.39 15.96 10.44
CA VAL A 109 1.34 15.22 11.72
C VAL A 109 1.89 13.79 11.62
N LEU A 110 1.82 13.17 10.43
CA LEU A 110 2.33 11.82 10.18
C LEU A 110 3.85 11.78 9.99
N ASP A 111 4.49 12.93 9.74
CA ASP A 111 5.95 13.07 9.64
C ASP A 111 6.57 13.58 10.95
N ALA A 112 5.75 14.00 11.92
CA ALA A 112 6.21 14.51 13.21
C ALA A 112 6.60 13.35 14.15
N GLU A 113 7.59 13.59 15.02
CA GLU A 113 7.87 12.68 16.12
C GLU A 113 6.63 12.57 17.02
N PRO A 114 6.13 11.35 17.28
CA PRO A 114 4.87 11.21 17.98
C PRO A 114 5.03 11.52 19.47
N PHE A 115 4.34 12.55 19.94
CA PHE A 115 4.23 12.89 21.37
C PHE A 115 3.05 12.20 22.05
N TRP A 116 2.18 11.56 21.27
CA TRP A 116 0.98 10.89 21.77
C TRP A 116 1.24 9.43 22.09
N ASN A 117 0.38 8.86 22.95
CA ASN A 117 0.37 7.42 23.17
C ASN A 117 0.03 6.66 21.87
N PHE A 118 0.37 5.38 21.84
CA PHE A 118 0.23 4.54 20.65
C PHE A 118 -1.20 4.50 20.10
N GLN A 119 -2.22 4.40 20.97
CA GLN A 119 -3.61 4.35 20.53
C GLN A 119 -4.02 5.64 19.81
N THR A 120 -3.62 6.79 20.33
CA THR A 120 -3.87 8.08 19.68
C THR A 120 -3.14 8.18 18.34
N GLN A 121 -1.92 7.64 18.21
CA GLN A 121 -1.22 7.59 16.91
C GLN A 121 -2.00 6.75 15.89
N VAL A 122 -2.57 5.62 16.31
CA VAL A 122 -3.43 4.77 15.47
C VAL A 122 -4.66 5.55 14.98
N ASP A 123 -5.34 6.24 15.89
CA ASP A 123 -6.54 7.02 15.57
C ASP A 123 -6.22 8.17 14.61
N ILE A 124 -5.06 8.83 14.77
CA ILE A 124 -4.58 9.88 13.85
C ILE A 124 -4.38 9.31 12.44
N VAL A 125 -3.74 8.16 12.29
CA VAL A 125 -3.54 7.52 10.98
C VAL A 125 -4.88 7.22 10.32
N LEU A 126 -5.82 6.63 11.05
CA LEU A 126 -7.14 6.29 10.52
C LEU A 126 -7.92 7.55 10.11
N ALA A 127 -7.90 8.60 10.94
CA ALA A 127 -8.53 9.87 10.63
C ALA A 127 -7.94 10.51 9.36
N CYS A 128 -6.62 10.51 9.21
CA CYS A 128 -5.96 11.04 8.01
C CYS A 128 -6.41 10.31 6.74
N CYS A 129 -6.49 8.98 6.76
CA CYS A 129 -6.97 8.19 5.62
C CYS A 129 -8.44 8.49 5.28
N ILE A 130 -9.30 8.65 6.28
CA ILE A 130 -10.72 8.98 6.09
C ILE A 130 -10.88 10.37 5.46
N ILE A 131 -10.18 11.37 6.01
CA ILE A 131 -10.23 12.76 5.50
C ILE A 131 -9.66 12.82 4.07
N HIS A 132 -8.56 12.11 3.80
CA HIS A 132 -8.01 11.99 2.44
C HIS A 132 -9.06 11.45 1.47
N ASN A 133 -9.72 10.36 1.80
CA ASN A 133 -10.76 9.77 0.95
C ASN A 133 -11.95 10.73 0.72
N HIS A 134 -12.35 11.48 1.74
CA HIS A 134 -13.41 12.48 1.61
C HIS A 134 -13.02 13.57 0.61
N ILE A 135 -11.80 14.13 0.74
CA ILE A 135 -11.26 15.13 -0.18
C ILE A 135 -11.23 14.58 -1.60
N MET A 136 -10.66 13.39 -1.82
CA MET A 136 -10.62 12.73 -3.14
C MET A 136 -12.02 12.40 -3.70
N GLY A 137 -13.05 12.38 -2.85
CA GLY A 137 -14.45 12.21 -3.26
C GLY A 137 -15.09 13.50 -3.74
N VAL A 138 -14.72 14.64 -3.15
CA VAL A 138 -15.26 15.97 -3.47
C VAL A 138 -14.45 16.64 -4.59
N ASP A 139 -13.13 16.54 -4.54
CA ASP A 139 -12.20 17.04 -5.55
C ASP A 139 -11.19 15.96 -5.96
N PRO A 140 -11.51 15.16 -6.99
CA PRO A 140 -10.60 14.14 -7.51
C PRO A 140 -9.30 14.68 -8.12
N SER A 141 -9.24 15.99 -8.41
CA SER A 141 -8.05 16.65 -8.97
C SER A 141 -7.12 17.19 -7.90
N ASP A 142 -7.55 17.21 -6.63
CA ASP A 142 -6.73 17.57 -5.48
C ASP A 142 -5.74 16.44 -5.15
N LEU A 143 -4.67 16.39 -5.94
CA LEU A 143 -3.53 15.54 -5.66
C LEU A 143 -2.62 16.17 -4.61
N LEU A 144 -2.50 17.50 -4.62
CA LEU A 144 -1.56 18.28 -3.80
C LEU A 144 -1.84 19.80 -3.93
N ASN A 145 -3.04 20.31 -3.60
CA ASN A 145 -3.00 21.68 -3.03
C ASN A 145 -2.20 21.65 -1.72
#